data_AF-A0AAU4DAW4-F1
#
_entry.id   AF-A0AAU4DAW4-F1
#
_cell.length_a   1.000
_cell.length_b   1.000
_cell.length_c   1.000
_cell.angle_alpha   90.00
_cell.angle_beta   90.00
_cell.angle_gamma   90.00
#
_symmetry.space_group_name_H-M   'P 1'
#
loop_
_entity.id
_entity.type
_entity.pdbx_description
1 polymer ?
#
loop_
_entity_poly.entity_id
_entity_poly.type
_entity_poly.pdbx_seq_one_letter_code
_entity_poly.pdbx_strand_id
1 'polypeptide(L)' 'MKRELMHGARWASQQQARLDVFRWISFYNLRRRHSTLGYLSPIQFEQQTAASRRITLAA' A
#
# COMPACT_ATOMS: atom_id res chain seq x y z
N MET A 1 8.46 -6.26 8.35
CA MET A 1 8.72 -5.54 7.08
C MET A 1 8.72 -6.53 5.92
N LYS A 2 8.15 -6.17 4.76
CA LYS A 2 7.94 -7.12 3.65
C LYS A 2 9.28 -7.50 3.01
N ARG A 3 9.48 -8.81 2.78
CA ARG A 3 10.73 -9.40 2.26
C ARG A 3 11.26 -8.75 0.98
N GLU A 4 10.38 -8.19 0.16
CA GLU A 4 10.72 -7.52 -1.10
C GLU A 4 11.51 -6.22 -0.95
N LEU A 5 11.37 -5.49 0.16
CA LEU A 5 12.20 -4.31 0.43
C LEU A 5 13.59 -4.72 0.93
N MET A 6 13.67 -5.83 1.65
CA MET A 6 14.89 -6.30 2.32
C MET A 6 15.77 -7.16 1.42
N HIS A 7 15.23 -7.71 0.32
CA HIS A 7 15.97 -8.58 -0.57
C HIS A 7 17.00 -7.76 -1.37
N GLY A 8 18.25 -7.75 -0.89
CA GLY A 8 19.39 -7.10 -1.55
C GLY A 8 19.61 -5.63 -1.20
N ALA A 9 18.80 -5.04 -0.32
CA ALA A 9 18.98 -3.64 0.08
C ALA A 9 20.17 -3.49 1.05
N ARG A 10 21.31 -3.02 0.53
CA ARG A 10 22.39 -2.44 1.34
C ARG A 10 22.28 -0.93 1.27
N TRP A 11 21.77 -0.30 2.31
CA TRP A 11 21.71 1.16 2.36
C TRP A 11 23.06 1.74 2.75
N ALA A 12 23.56 2.67 1.94
CA ALA A 12 24.79 3.41 2.25
C ALA A 12 24.59 4.43 3.38
N SER A 13 23.34 4.85 3.64
CA SER A 13 23.01 5.80 4.69
C SER A 13 21.59 5.60 5.24
N GLN A 14 21.33 6.08 6.46
CA GLN A 14 20.00 6.06 7.06
C GLN A 14 18.97 6.87 6.24
N GLN A 15 19.40 7.93 5.57
CA GLN A 15 18.54 8.74 4.73
C GLN A 15 18.08 7.96 3.48
N GLN A 16 18.98 7.19 2.86
CA GLN A 16 18.63 6.33 1.74
C GLN A 16 17.62 5.26 2.17
N ALA A 17 17.83 4.63 3.33
CA ALA A 17 16.89 3.66 3.89
C ALA A 17 15.49 4.26 4.09
N ARG A 18 15.41 5.48 4.63
CA ARG A 18 14.13 6.19 4.82
C ARG A 18 13.41 6.46 3.49
N LEU A 19 14.14 6.91 2.47
CA LEU A 19 13.57 7.17 1.15
C LEU A 19 13.05 5.90 0.49
N ASP A 20 13.80 4.80 0.59
CA ASP A 20 13.38 3.52 0.00
C ASP A 20 12.17 2.93 0.72
N VAL A 21 12.14 3.01 2.06
CA VAL A 21 10.96 2.64 2.85
C VAL A 21 9.76 3.49 2.44
N PHE A 22 9.93 4.82 2.33
CA PHE A 22 8.85 5.71 1.92
C PHE A 22 8.31 5.36 0.54
N ARG A 23 9.20 5.20 -0.46
CA ARG A 23 8.81 4.79 -1.83
C ARG A 23 8.05 3.48 -1.83
N TRP A 24 8.51 2.51 -1.05
CA TRP A 24 7.86 1.20 -0.98
C TRP A 24 6.48 1.29 -0.32
N ILE A 25 6.33 2.02 0.78
CA ILE A 25 5.03 2.24 1.41
C ILE A 25 4.07 2.93 0.43
N SER A 26 4.53 3.97 -0.28
CA SER A 26 3.72 4.66 -1.29
C SER A 26 3.31 3.71 -2.42
N PHE A 27 4.24 2.91 -2.96
CA PHE A 27 3.93 1.91 -3.96
C PHE A 27 2.91 0.89 -3.44
N TYR A 28 3.11 0.39 -2.23
CA TYR A 28 2.27 -0.60 -1.58
C TYR A 28 0.83 -0.12 -1.45
N ASN A 29 0.65 1.06 -0.86
CA ASN A 29 -0.69 1.57 -0.55
C ASN A 29 -1.42 2.08 -1.79
N LEU A 30 -0.69 2.70 -2.73
CA LEU A 30 -1.32 3.38 -3.87
C LEU A 30 -1.48 2.47 -5.10
N ARG A 31 -0.52 1.59 -5.36
CA ARG A 31 -0.39 0.93 -6.67
C ARG A 31 -0.41 -0.59 -6.60
N ARG A 32 0.07 -1.19 -5.51
CA ARG A 32 0.21 -2.64 -5.42
C ARG A 32 -1.16 -3.31 -5.42
N ARG A 33 -1.40 -4.18 -6.38
CA ARG A 33 -2.64 -4.96 -6.48
C ARG A 33 -2.56 -6.22 -5.63
N HIS A 34 -3.65 -6.54 -4.95
CA HIS A 34 -3.78 -7.74 -4.13
C HIS A 34 -4.93 -8.61 -4.65
N SER A 35 -4.66 -9.89 -4.94
CA SER A 35 -5.69 -10.83 -5.40
C SER A 35 -6.81 -11.01 -4.36
N THR A 36 -6.47 -10.97 -3.07
CA THR A 36 -7.43 -11.00 -1.96
C THR A 36 -8.32 -9.76 -1.88
N LEU A 37 -7.90 -8.64 -2.50
CA LEU A 37 -8.68 -7.39 -2.60
C LEU A 37 -9.33 -7.25 -3.99
N GLY A 38 -9.48 -8.33 -4.75
CA GLY A 38 -10.04 -8.27 -6.10
C GLY A 38 -9.14 -7.54 -7.10
N TYR A 39 -7.82 -7.65 -6.94
CA TYR A 39 -6.81 -6.94 -7.74
C TYR A 39 -6.84 -5.41 -7.59
N LEU A 40 -7.37 -4.90 -6.48
CA LEU A 40 -7.30 -3.49 -6.11
C LEU A 40 -6.06 -3.20 -5.28
N SER A 41 -5.63 -1.93 -5.29
CA SER A 41 -4.70 -1.44 -4.27
C SER A 41 -5.40 -1.19 -2.94
N PRO A 42 -4.67 -1.18 -1.80
CA PRO A 42 -5.26 -0.94 -0.49
C PRO A 42 -6.11 0.33 -0.45
N ILE A 43 -5.61 1.44 -1.02
CA ILE A 43 -6.38 2.69 -1.05
C ILE A 43 -7.66 2.58 -1.89
N GLN A 44 -7.62 1.87 -3.02
CA GLN A 44 -8.79 1.66 -3.88
C GLN A 44 -9.84 0.80 -3.18
N PHE A 45 -9.39 -0.23 -2.47
CA PHE A 45 -10.26 -1.10 -1.68
C PHE A 45 -10.94 -0.33 -0.54
N GLU A 46 -10.19 0.48 0.20
CA GLU A 46 -10.75 1.34 1.25
C GLU A 46 -11.73 2.36 0.70
N GLN A 47 -11.43 2.98 -0.45
CA GLN A 47 -12.32 3.93 -1.11
C GLN A 47 -13.64 3.29 -1.54
N GLN A 48 -13.59 2.10 -2.15
CA GLN A 48 -14.80 1.36 -2.52
C GLN A 48 -15.61 0.95 -1.29
N THR A 49 -14.94 0.44 -0.26
CA THR A 49 -15.60 0.04 0.99
C THR A 49 -16.25 1.24 1.69
N ALA A 50 -15.58 2.39 1.73
CA ALA A 50 -16.12 3.63 2.29
C ALA A 50 -17.31 4.16 1.47
N ALA A 51 -17.25 4.07 0.14
CA ALA A 51 -18.35 4.42 -0.74
C ALA A 51 -19.57 3.51 -0.49
N SER A 52 -19.37 2.20 -0.45
CA SER A 52 -20.45 1.23 -0.15
C SER A 52 -21.05 1.45 1.24
N ARG A 53 -20.23 1.70 2.27
CA ARG A 53 -20.70 1.95 3.64
C ARG A 53 -21.54 3.23 3.77
N ARG A 54 -21.23 4.26 2.97
CA ARG A 54 -22.04 5.49 2.93
C ARG A 54 -23.43 5.26 2.36
N ILE A 55 -23.58 4.36 1.39
CA ILE A 55 -24.87 4.06 0.78
C ILE A 55 -25.78 3.32 1.77
N THR A 56 -25.22 2.44 2.61
CA THR A 56 -26.01 1.65 3.58
C THR A 56 -26.47 2.45 4.81
N LEU A 57 -25.78 3.52 5.19
CA LEU A 57 -26.16 4.36 6.34
C LEU A 57 -27.23 5.42 6.02
N ALA A 58 -27.58 5.57 4.74
CA ALA A 58 -28.56 6.55 4.26
C ALA A 58 -29.89 5.93 3.78
N ALA A 59 -30.08 4.62 3.99
CA ALA A 59 -31.30 3.87 3.68
C ALA A 59 -31.92 3.35 4.97
#